data_AF-A0A430L3N2-F1
#
_entry.id   AF-A0A430L3N2-F1
#
_cell.length_a   1.000
_cell.length_b   1.000
_cell.length_c   1.000
_cell.angle_alpha   90.00
_cell.angle_beta   90.00
_cell.angle_gamma   90.00
#
_symmetry.space_group_name_H-M   'P 1'
#
loop_
_entity.id
_entity.type
_entity.pdbx_description
1 polymer ?
#
loop_
_entity_poly.entity_id
_entity_poly.type
_entity_poly.pdbx_seq_one_letter_code
_entity_poly.pdbx_strand_id
1 'polypeptide(L)'
;MYPWKESLSRVTSWAEANKLEFDALGLVTFLGAEEVNASIGRLVQSSWVEFLPLLGAFVIASDRFTGKQPGFKMHNLTAGIVTTELAGWFSRWMKAQDFEQTRSIVTWEVQHRPSRVTQFWVPSLTVGLTLNCIMMVLTILTGDWFGLTSVLSMIVSVIVKYILVQQNCAGINSRISDAMAKRKPGFDQPSDAIVILDDSKAVTVKAPAYLMGGVFTRNPDIPNPRLYAFTRWVGWLAFAAHILSLGSAALHTQIITVVVIITATILTCYKFGCDDSKIWASLINSHTVEDGFSRTCWLGNLLGIGNSDTIAQLQEKFDRNNPNGTPAAPGDPADLNGDGVINVFEAGAQASKRSKEKRQTGSDIISQLQGAFNRDNPNGTPAAPGDPDDLNGDGVINFFEAGAQAS
;
A
#
# COMPACT_ATOMS: atom_id res chain seq x y z
N MET A 1 31.74 46.85 -3.57
CA MET A 1 30.66 46.82 -2.56
C MET A 1 29.61 45.88 -3.11
N TYR A 2 29.29 44.77 -2.42
CA TYR A 2 28.44 43.73 -2.98
C TYR A 2 26.96 44.02 -2.67
N PRO A 3 26.05 44.10 -3.66
CA PRO A 3 24.64 44.46 -3.46
C PRO A 3 23.90 43.53 -2.48
N TRP A 4 24.29 42.26 -2.42
CA TRP A 4 23.69 41.27 -1.50
C TRP A 4 24.00 41.57 -0.03
N LYS A 5 25.11 42.26 0.27
CA LYS A 5 25.43 42.66 1.65
C LYS A 5 24.46 43.69 2.19
N GLU A 6 23.93 44.58 1.35
CA GLU A 6 22.96 45.60 1.76
C GLU A 6 21.57 45.01 2.01
N SER A 7 21.15 44.03 1.20
CA SER A 7 19.90 43.31 1.43
C SER A 7 19.97 42.46 2.71
N LEU A 8 21.09 41.78 2.94
CA LEU A 8 21.31 41.01 4.16
C LEU A 8 21.40 41.89 5.41
N SER A 9 22.07 43.05 5.32
CA SER A 9 22.16 43.98 6.45
C SER A 9 20.81 44.59 6.83
N ARG A 10 19.90 44.78 5.86
CA ARG A 10 18.51 45.21 6.11
C ARG A 10 17.68 44.15 6.83
N VAL A 11 17.87 42.87 6.52
CA VAL A 11 17.17 41.78 7.20
C VAL A 11 17.69 41.61 8.63
N THR A 12 19.00 41.70 8.83
CA THR A 12 19.60 41.59 10.17
C THR A 12 19.23 42.79 11.05
N SER A 13 19.25 44.02 10.51
CA SER A 13 18.86 45.20 11.29
C SER A 13 17.36 45.22 11.62
N TRP A 14 16.51 44.71 10.74
CA TRP A 14 15.10 44.48 11.03
C TRP A 14 14.91 43.45 12.16
N ALA A 15 15.64 42.34 12.12
CA ALA A 15 15.53 41.29 13.14
C ALA A 15 16.03 41.76 14.52
N GLU A 16 17.14 42.49 14.57
CA GLU A 16 17.67 43.12 15.78
C GLU A 16 16.72 44.19 16.33
N ALA A 17 16.14 45.03 15.47
CA ALA A 17 15.18 46.05 15.86
C ALA A 17 13.91 45.48 16.50
N ASN A 18 13.51 44.25 16.13
CA ASN A 18 12.36 43.56 16.69
C ASN A 18 12.68 42.68 17.90
N LYS A 19 13.93 42.68 18.41
CA LYS A 19 14.39 41.81 19.51
C LYS A 19 13.98 40.35 19.33
N LEU A 20 14.07 39.86 18.09
CA LEU A 20 13.76 38.47 17.78
C LEU A 20 14.88 37.56 18.30
N GLU A 21 14.77 37.13 19.56
CA GLU A 21 15.49 35.94 20.04
C GLU A 21 14.86 34.70 19.39
N PHE A 22 15.31 34.36 18.19
CA PHE A 22 14.92 33.12 17.55
C PHE A 22 15.56 31.95 18.32
N ASP A 23 14.77 31.23 19.10
CA ASP A 23 15.15 29.90 19.60
C ASP A 23 15.07 28.88 18.45
N ALA A 24 15.95 29.08 17.46
CA ALA A 24 16.14 28.17 16.33
C ALA A 24 16.51 26.76 16.80
N LEU A 25 17.05 26.63 18.01
CA LEU A 25 17.41 25.36 18.62
C LEU A 25 16.17 24.56 19.02
N GLY A 26 15.23 25.15 19.75
CA GLY A 26 13.94 24.51 20.08
C GLY A 26 13.13 24.16 18.83
N LEU A 27 13.15 25.05 17.83
CA LEU A 27 12.44 24.85 16.57
C LEU A 27 12.98 23.66 15.76
N VAL A 28 14.31 23.53 15.63
CA VAL A 28 14.97 22.47 14.86
C VAL A 28 14.91 21.10 15.55
N THR A 29 14.76 21.08 16.87
CA THR A 29 14.78 19.85 17.67
C THR A 29 13.41 19.19 17.83
N PHE A 30 12.32 19.96 17.94
CA PHE A 30 10.99 19.38 18.22
C PHE A 30 10.03 19.37 17.02
N LEU A 31 10.09 20.35 16.12
CA LEU A 31 9.10 20.43 15.03
C LEU A 31 9.37 19.40 13.94
N GLY A 32 8.33 18.67 13.54
CA GLY A 32 8.39 17.74 12.41
C GLY A 32 9.01 16.37 12.72
N ALA A 33 9.42 16.08 13.95
CA ALA A 33 10.13 14.84 14.28
C ALA A 33 9.28 13.57 14.03
N GLU A 34 7.97 13.63 14.33
CA GLU A 34 7.06 12.51 14.09
C GLU A 34 6.69 12.37 12.61
N GLU A 35 6.57 13.49 11.90
CA GLU A 35 6.31 13.54 10.46
C GLU A 35 7.52 13.01 9.67
N VAL A 36 8.74 13.33 10.11
CA VAL A 36 9.99 12.77 9.58
C VAL A 36 10.11 11.28 9.89
N ASN A 37 9.80 10.86 11.12
CA ASN A 37 9.73 9.46 11.53
C ASN A 37 8.76 8.66 10.62
N ALA A 38 7.57 9.23 10.38
CA ALA A 38 6.55 8.62 9.54
C ALA A 38 6.98 8.55 8.06
N SER A 39 7.48 9.66 7.50
CA SER A 39 7.81 9.78 6.08
C SER A 39 9.04 8.96 5.66
N ILE A 40 10.15 9.03 6.42
CA ILE A 40 11.36 8.24 6.17
C ILE A 40 11.11 6.77 6.49
N GLY A 41 10.38 6.50 7.57
CA GLY A 41 10.15 5.14 8.02
C GLY A 41 9.34 4.29 7.04
N ARG A 42 8.67 4.88 6.04
CA ARG A 42 8.07 4.11 4.92
C ARG A 42 9.10 3.39 4.06
N LEU A 43 10.37 3.81 4.10
CA LEU A 43 11.50 3.30 3.31
C LEU A 43 11.31 3.42 1.78
N VAL A 44 10.35 4.25 1.34
CA VAL A 44 10.10 4.54 -0.08
C VAL A 44 11.09 5.59 -0.57
N GLN A 45 11.70 5.34 -1.72
CA GLN A 45 12.65 6.26 -2.34
C GLN A 45 11.91 7.38 -3.08
N SER A 46 12.40 8.61 -2.95
CA SER A 46 11.93 9.76 -3.74
C SER A 46 13.03 10.26 -4.67
N SER A 47 12.66 10.71 -5.88
CA SER A 47 13.61 11.20 -6.89
C SER A 47 14.27 12.54 -6.58
N TRP A 48 13.77 13.32 -5.61
CA TRP A 48 14.20 14.72 -5.43
C TRP A 48 14.63 15.09 -4.01
N VAL A 49 14.06 14.45 -3.00
CA VAL A 49 14.24 14.87 -1.60
C VAL A 49 15.15 13.94 -0.78
N GLU A 50 15.66 12.87 -1.40
CA GLU A 50 16.48 11.86 -0.71
C GLU A 50 17.77 12.46 -0.13
N PHE A 51 18.41 13.45 -0.78
CA PHE A 51 19.64 14.09 -0.30
C PHE A 51 19.45 15.46 0.35
N LEU A 52 18.22 15.83 0.72
CA LEU A 52 17.97 17.08 1.44
C LEU A 52 18.18 16.91 2.97
N PRO A 53 18.67 17.96 3.65
CA PRO A 53 18.78 17.99 5.10
C PRO A 53 17.39 18.08 5.74
N LEU A 54 17.16 17.36 6.84
CA LEU A 54 15.84 17.24 7.47
C LEU A 54 15.89 17.66 8.94
N LEU A 55 14.78 18.17 9.45
CA LEU A 55 14.57 18.31 10.89
C LEU A 55 14.61 16.93 11.55
N GLY A 56 14.95 16.90 12.84
CA GLY A 56 14.89 15.67 13.61
C GLY A 56 15.89 14.60 13.16
N ALA A 57 17.11 14.97 12.72
CA ALA A 57 18.16 14.00 12.37
C ALA A 57 18.45 12.99 13.50
N PHE A 58 18.21 13.38 14.76
CA PHE A 58 18.29 12.48 15.92
C PHE A 58 17.29 11.32 15.85
N VAL A 59 16.11 11.47 15.23
CA VAL A 59 15.12 10.40 15.04
C VAL A 59 15.72 9.28 14.20
N ILE A 60 16.48 9.67 13.18
CA ILE A 60 17.16 8.76 12.25
C ILE A 60 18.35 8.09 12.95
N ALA A 61 19.18 8.86 13.66
CA ALA A 61 20.32 8.33 14.44
C ALA A 61 19.87 7.40 15.58
N SER A 62 18.71 7.67 16.18
CA SER A 62 18.08 6.85 17.23
C SER A 62 17.40 5.59 16.72
N ASP A 63 17.34 5.38 15.39
CA ASP A 63 16.68 4.22 14.78
C ASP A 63 15.16 4.17 15.07
N ARG A 64 14.53 5.31 15.38
CA ARG A 64 13.10 5.37 15.69
C ARG A 64 12.23 5.06 14.47
N PHE A 65 12.72 5.34 13.27
CA PHE A 65 12.02 5.13 11.99
C PHE A 65 11.80 3.65 11.64
N THR A 66 12.53 2.72 12.26
CA THR A 66 12.35 1.27 12.06
C THR A 66 11.43 0.62 13.09
N GLY A 67 11.10 1.31 14.18
CA GLY A 67 10.28 0.77 15.28
C GLY A 67 8.89 0.34 14.81
N LYS A 68 8.37 -0.79 15.31
CA LYS A 68 7.01 -1.25 14.98
C LYS A 68 5.96 -0.28 15.54
N GLN A 69 4.87 -0.09 14.80
CA GLN A 69 3.73 0.71 15.27
C GLN A 69 2.62 -0.19 15.82
N PRO A 70 2.03 0.13 16.98
CA PRO A 70 0.87 -0.59 17.50
C PRO A 70 -0.40 -0.21 16.71
N GLY A 71 -1.47 -0.99 16.91
CA GLY A 71 -2.80 -0.69 16.37
C GLY A 71 -3.13 -1.34 15.03
N PHE A 72 -2.24 -2.16 14.47
CA PHE A 72 -2.49 -2.87 13.22
C PHE A 72 -2.83 -4.34 13.46
N LYS A 73 -3.71 -4.89 12.62
CA LYS A 73 -3.99 -6.33 12.56
C LYS A 73 -4.02 -6.79 11.12
N MET A 74 -3.32 -7.87 10.80
CA MET A 74 -3.36 -8.49 9.48
C MET A 74 -3.94 -9.89 9.59
N HIS A 75 -5.01 -10.12 8.83
CA HIS A 75 -5.70 -11.38 8.66
C HIS A 75 -5.27 -11.97 7.31
N ASN A 76 -4.40 -12.97 7.31
CA ASN A 76 -4.07 -13.71 6.10
C ASN A 76 -5.19 -14.71 5.83
N LEU A 77 -6.02 -14.43 4.82
CA LEU A 77 -7.20 -15.23 4.50
C LEU A 77 -6.80 -16.58 3.89
N THR A 78 -5.74 -16.61 3.09
CA THR A 78 -5.25 -17.83 2.44
C THR A 78 -4.65 -18.83 3.44
N ALA A 79 -3.94 -18.33 4.46
CA ALA A 79 -3.32 -19.16 5.48
C ALA A 79 -4.18 -19.35 6.75
N GLY A 80 -5.25 -18.57 6.92
CA GLY A 80 -6.07 -18.57 8.13
C GLY A 80 -5.34 -18.06 9.38
N ILE A 81 -4.32 -17.21 9.21
CA ILE A 81 -3.46 -16.73 10.31
C ILE A 81 -3.73 -15.25 10.57
N VAL A 82 -3.80 -14.87 11.85
CA VAL A 82 -3.90 -13.48 12.28
C VAL A 82 -2.61 -13.06 12.97
N THR A 83 -2.09 -11.89 12.60
CA THR A 83 -0.94 -11.27 13.26
C THR A 83 -1.26 -9.83 13.64
N THR A 84 -0.89 -9.46 14.85
CA THR A 84 -0.98 -8.08 15.36
C THR A 84 0.31 -7.30 15.15
N GLU A 85 1.36 -7.96 14.64
CA GLU A 85 2.65 -7.35 14.42
C GLU A 85 2.92 -7.19 12.92
N LEU A 86 2.92 -5.93 12.48
CA LEU A 86 3.41 -5.53 11.17
C LEU A 86 4.84 -4.98 11.27
N ALA A 87 5.58 -5.06 10.18
CA ALA A 87 6.86 -4.40 10.06
C ALA A 87 6.69 -2.87 10.20
N GLY A 88 7.66 -2.22 10.83
CA GLY A 88 7.63 -0.77 11.07
C GLY A 88 7.54 0.04 9.78
N TRP A 89 8.16 -0.43 8.70
CA TRP A 89 8.09 0.23 7.40
C TRP A 89 6.72 0.09 6.75
N PHE A 90 6.12 -1.09 6.85
CA PHE A 90 4.85 -1.40 6.20
C PHE A 90 3.69 -0.68 6.87
N SER A 91 3.66 -0.65 8.20
CA SER A 91 2.68 0.12 8.98
C SER A 91 2.72 1.63 8.64
N ARG A 92 3.91 2.23 8.58
CA ARG A 92 4.08 3.63 8.16
C ARG A 92 3.70 3.87 6.72
N TRP A 93 4.03 2.92 5.83
CA TRP A 93 3.61 3.00 4.43
C TRP A 93 2.08 3.01 4.33
N MET A 94 1.38 2.11 5.02
CA MET A 94 -0.08 2.04 5.05
C MET A 94 -0.72 3.33 5.58
N LYS A 95 -0.22 3.89 6.69
CA LYS A 95 -0.75 5.17 7.24
C LYS A 95 -0.56 6.35 6.31
N ALA A 96 0.48 6.30 5.49
CA ALA A 96 0.75 7.40 4.59
C ALA A 96 -0.20 7.40 3.40
N GLN A 97 -0.84 6.28 3.07
CA GLN A 97 -1.78 6.23 1.95
C GLN A 97 -3.16 6.74 2.37
N ASP A 98 -3.79 7.52 1.49
CA ASP A 98 -5.16 8.01 1.66
C ASP A 98 -6.16 6.91 1.27
N PHE A 99 -6.29 5.87 2.10
CA PHE A 99 -7.25 4.80 1.86
C PHE A 99 -8.69 5.22 2.15
N GLU A 100 -9.60 4.87 1.25
CA GLU A 100 -11.04 4.95 1.49
C GLU A 100 -11.50 3.78 2.36
N GLN A 101 -12.50 4.02 3.20
CA GLN A 101 -13.06 3.00 4.07
C GLN A 101 -13.65 1.86 3.20
N THR A 102 -13.09 0.65 3.29
CA THR A 102 -13.56 -0.62 2.69
C THR A 102 -13.37 -0.86 1.18
N ARG A 103 -12.81 0.08 0.41
CA ARG A 103 -12.66 -0.08 -1.06
C ARG A 103 -11.23 -0.20 -1.57
N SER A 104 -10.24 0.05 -0.73
CA SER A 104 -8.84 0.06 -1.18
C SER A 104 -8.27 -1.36 -1.26
N ILE A 105 -7.77 -1.70 -2.45
CA ILE A 105 -7.01 -2.93 -2.72
C ILE A 105 -5.59 -2.51 -3.11
N VAL A 106 -4.59 -3.12 -2.47
CA VAL A 106 -3.18 -2.89 -2.77
C VAL A 106 -2.56 -4.19 -3.23
N THR A 107 -1.98 -4.19 -4.43
CA THR A 107 -1.28 -5.36 -4.99
C THR A 107 0.23 -5.11 -4.94
N TRP A 108 0.95 -6.04 -4.32
CA TRP A 108 2.42 -6.03 -4.24
C TRP A 108 2.99 -7.08 -5.17
N GLU A 109 3.95 -6.65 -5.99
CA GLU A 109 4.64 -7.53 -6.93
C GLU A 109 6.13 -7.47 -6.73
N VAL A 110 6.76 -8.63 -6.96
CA VAL A 110 8.22 -8.74 -6.96
C VAL A 110 8.70 -8.55 -8.40
N GLN A 111 9.23 -7.38 -8.67
CA GLN A 111 9.73 -7.01 -10.00
C GLN A 111 11.20 -6.62 -9.89
N HIS A 112 12.00 -7.00 -10.88
CA HIS A 112 13.41 -6.58 -10.96
C HIS A 112 13.48 -5.21 -11.63
N ARG A 113 13.93 -4.21 -10.88
CA ARG A 113 13.96 -2.82 -11.32
C ARG A 113 15.14 -2.54 -12.29
N PRO A 114 14.95 -1.73 -13.36
CA PRO A 114 16.06 -1.17 -14.14
C PRO A 114 16.84 -0.10 -13.35
N SER A 115 18.00 0.33 -13.89
CA SER A 115 19.11 0.91 -13.12
C SER A 115 18.74 2.14 -12.24
N ARG A 116 19.05 2.00 -10.94
CA ARG A 116 18.79 2.93 -9.83
C ARG A 116 19.42 4.32 -9.98
N VAL A 117 20.50 4.43 -10.77
CA VAL A 117 21.41 5.58 -10.72
C VAL A 117 20.87 6.78 -11.49
N THR A 118 20.36 6.59 -12.71
CA THR A 118 20.04 7.71 -13.60
C THR A 118 18.70 8.39 -13.28
N GLN A 119 17.71 7.63 -12.78
CA GLN A 119 16.34 8.13 -12.64
C GLN A 119 16.04 8.79 -11.29
N PHE A 120 16.69 8.37 -10.20
CA PHE A 120 16.38 8.83 -8.84
C PHE A 120 17.56 9.51 -8.15
N TRP A 121 18.76 8.98 -8.33
CA TRP A 121 19.94 9.46 -7.63
C TRP A 121 20.47 10.78 -8.17
N VAL A 122 20.69 10.86 -9.48
CA VAL A 122 21.26 12.06 -10.12
C VAL A 122 20.46 13.33 -9.78
N PRO A 123 19.13 13.40 -9.98
CA PRO A 123 18.38 14.64 -9.70
C PRO A 123 18.41 15.03 -8.22
N SER A 124 18.13 14.10 -7.31
CA SER A 124 18.17 14.34 -5.86
C SER A 124 19.56 14.78 -5.39
N LEU A 125 20.62 14.13 -5.89
CA LEU A 125 22.00 14.44 -5.52
C LEU A 125 22.41 15.81 -6.06
N THR A 126 22.05 16.14 -7.29
CA THR A 126 22.32 17.45 -7.88
C THR A 126 21.66 18.55 -7.07
N VAL A 127 20.39 18.41 -6.69
CA VAL A 127 19.69 19.41 -5.85
C VAL A 127 20.34 19.52 -4.48
N GLY A 128 20.58 18.39 -3.81
CA GLY A 128 21.20 18.36 -2.49
C GLY A 128 22.61 18.97 -2.49
N LEU A 129 23.46 18.60 -3.45
CA LEU A 129 24.82 19.10 -3.57
C LEU A 129 24.83 20.59 -3.88
N THR A 130 23.99 21.04 -4.82
CA THR A 130 23.89 22.47 -5.16
C THR A 130 23.50 23.31 -3.94
N LEU A 131 22.50 22.86 -3.18
CA LEU A 131 22.03 23.57 -1.99
C LEU A 131 23.11 23.64 -0.89
N ASN A 132 23.75 22.52 -0.59
CA ASN A 132 24.81 22.47 0.43
C ASN A 132 26.07 23.26 -0.01
N CYS A 133 26.43 23.23 -1.30
CA CYS A 133 27.55 24.02 -1.84
C CYS A 133 27.29 25.52 -1.74
N ILE A 134 26.06 25.99 -2.06
CA ILE A 134 25.70 27.40 -1.92
C ILE A 134 25.81 27.84 -0.45
N MET A 135 25.28 27.05 0.48
CA MET A 135 25.40 27.35 1.91
C MET A 135 26.86 27.36 2.38
N MET A 136 27.65 26.38 1.96
CA MET A 136 29.08 26.30 2.30
C MET A 136 29.84 27.53 1.78
N VAL A 137 29.66 27.91 0.52
CA VAL A 137 30.27 29.12 -0.06
C VAL A 137 29.85 30.36 0.71
N LEU A 138 28.55 30.48 1.06
CA LEU A 138 28.06 31.62 1.82
C LEU A 138 28.73 31.73 3.19
N THR A 139 28.86 30.63 3.92
CA THR A 139 29.52 30.62 5.25
C THR A 139 31.01 30.97 5.18
N ILE A 140 31.70 30.54 4.11
CA ILE A 140 33.12 30.89 3.88
C ILE A 140 33.25 32.39 3.56
N LEU A 141 32.36 32.93 2.72
CA LEU A 141 32.38 34.35 2.34
C LEU A 141 32.02 35.28 3.50
N THR A 142 31.19 34.82 4.44
CA THR A 142 30.81 35.58 5.64
C THR A 142 31.82 35.44 6.78
N GLY A 143 32.76 34.50 6.68
CA GLY A 143 33.76 34.22 7.72
C GLY A 143 33.17 33.55 8.97
N ASP A 144 32.01 32.90 8.84
CA ASP A 144 31.28 32.27 9.94
C ASP A 144 31.68 30.80 10.10
N TRP A 145 32.68 30.54 10.93
CA TRP A 145 33.20 29.18 11.20
C TRP A 145 32.20 28.29 11.94
N PHE A 146 31.33 28.86 12.79
CA PHE A 146 30.25 28.11 13.43
C PHE A 146 29.18 27.75 12.39
N GLY A 147 28.82 28.69 11.52
CA GLY A 147 27.98 28.45 10.35
C GLY A 147 28.51 27.32 9.45
N LEU A 148 29.81 27.33 9.13
CA LEU A 148 30.45 26.28 8.34
C LEU A 148 30.34 24.91 9.01
N THR A 149 30.58 24.84 10.33
CA THR A 149 30.43 23.61 11.11
C THR A 149 29.01 23.07 11.06
N SER A 150 28.01 23.96 11.12
CA SER A 150 26.60 23.60 11.01
C SER A 150 26.27 22.97 9.66
N VAL A 151 26.75 23.57 8.56
CA VAL A 151 26.56 23.04 7.19
C VAL A 151 27.26 21.69 7.01
N LEU A 152 28.51 21.55 7.47
CA LEU A 152 29.23 20.26 7.43
C LEU A 152 28.47 19.18 8.20
N SER A 153 27.91 19.52 9.35
CA SER A 153 27.12 18.59 10.14
C SER A 153 25.82 18.17 9.48
N MET A 154 25.16 19.09 8.75
CA MET A 154 24.00 18.77 7.92
C MET A 154 24.36 17.79 6.80
N ILE A 155 25.49 18.01 6.11
CA ILE A 155 25.99 17.09 5.07
C ILE A 155 26.20 15.70 5.66
N VAL A 156 26.87 15.60 6.81
CA VAL A 156 27.08 14.32 7.50
C VAL A 156 25.75 13.66 7.86
N SER A 157 24.77 14.43 8.35
CA SER A 157 23.43 13.92 8.69
C SER A 157 22.67 13.39 7.47
N VAL A 158 22.82 14.02 6.29
CA VAL A 158 22.27 13.51 5.02
C VAL A 158 22.93 12.18 4.64
N ILE A 159 24.26 12.08 4.75
CA ILE A 159 25.00 10.85 4.47
C ILE A 159 24.58 9.72 5.42
N VAL A 160 24.48 10.01 6.71
CA VAL A 160 24.01 9.08 7.75
C VAL A 160 22.61 8.58 7.41
N LYS A 161 21.67 9.48 7.13
CA LYS A 161 20.30 9.12 6.70
C LYS A 161 20.32 8.19 5.50
N TYR A 162 21.05 8.56 4.46
CA TYR A 162 21.15 7.78 3.24
C TYR A 162 21.68 6.37 3.51
N ILE A 163 22.77 6.22 4.28
CA ILE A 163 23.32 4.91 4.63
C ILE A 163 22.30 4.08 5.44
N LEU A 164 21.68 4.64 6.48
CA LEU A 164 20.76 3.90 7.34
C LEU A 164 19.50 3.45 6.57
N VAL A 165 18.92 4.32 5.73
CA VAL A 165 17.77 3.95 4.88
C VAL A 165 18.16 2.87 3.89
N GLN A 166 19.33 2.98 3.24
CA GLN A 166 19.78 1.99 2.27
C GLN A 166 20.12 0.63 2.89
N GLN A 167 20.68 0.61 4.11
CA GLN A 167 20.90 -0.65 4.85
C GLN A 167 19.57 -1.34 5.17
N ASN A 168 18.54 -0.58 5.57
CA ASN A 168 17.20 -1.13 5.79
C ASN A 168 16.57 -1.65 4.49
N CYS A 169 16.66 -0.90 3.39
CA CYS A 169 16.19 -1.34 2.07
C CYS A 169 16.95 -2.58 1.57
N ALA A 170 18.26 -2.65 1.81
CA ALA A 170 19.07 -3.83 1.48
C ALA A 170 18.66 -5.05 2.31
N GLY A 171 18.31 -4.86 3.58
CA GLY A 171 17.74 -5.90 4.45
C GLY A 171 16.42 -6.46 3.93
N ILE A 172 15.53 -5.59 3.45
CA ILE A 172 14.29 -6.02 2.78
C ILE A 172 14.63 -6.83 1.52
N ASN A 173 15.51 -6.31 0.66
CA ASN A 173 15.89 -7.01 -0.57
C ASN A 173 16.47 -8.40 -0.30
N SER A 174 17.36 -8.54 0.70
CA SER A 174 17.95 -9.83 1.08
C SER A 174 16.89 -10.83 1.55
N ARG A 175 15.89 -10.37 2.32
CA ARG A 175 14.80 -11.25 2.75
C ARG A 175 13.89 -11.66 1.61
N ILE A 176 13.62 -10.76 0.67
CA ILE A 176 12.86 -11.10 -0.53
C ILE A 176 13.63 -12.14 -1.34
N SER A 177 14.94 -11.97 -1.56
CA SER A 177 15.75 -12.97 -2.27
C SER A 177 15.80 -14.32 -1.55
N ASP A 178 15.93 -14.33 -0.22
CA ASP A 178 15.91 -15.57 0.57
C ASP A 178 14.55 -16.26 0.52
N ALA A 179 13.46 -15.49 0.56
CA ALA A 179 12.10 -15.99 0.45
C ALA A 179 11.82 -16.55 -0.96
N MET A 180 12.37 -15.91 -2.00
CA MET A 180 12.35 -16.41 -3.38
C MET A 180 13.15 -17.72 -3.51
N ALA A 181 14.33 -17.82 -2.90
CA ALA A 181 15.17 -19.01 -2.96
C ALA A 181 14.55 -20.22 -2.23
N LYS A 182 13.83 -19.98 -1.12
CA LYS A 182 13.14 -21.01 -0.33
C LYS A 182 11.73 -21.32 -0.82
N ARG A 183 11.32 -20.73 -1.94
CA ARG A 183 9.98 -20.84 -2.48
C ARG A 183 9.67 -22.29 -2.89
N LYS A 184 8.56 -22.84 -2.41
CA LYS A 184 8.01 -24.11 -2.92
C LYS A 184 7.26 -23.86 -4.23
N PRO A 185 7.36 -24.76 -5.24
CA PRO A 185 6.56 -24.66 -6.46
C PRO A 185 5.06 -24.66 -6.08
N GLY A 186 4.31 -23.64 -6.50
CA GLY A 186 2.91 -23.40 -6.12
C GLY A 186 2.64 -22.16 -5.24
N PHE A 187 3.66 -21.60 -4.57
CA PHE A 187 3.53 -20.42 -3.69
C PHE A 187 3.62 -19.05 -4.41
N ASP A 188 3.53 -19.05 -5.75
CA ASP A 188 3.40 -17.81 -6.54
C ASP A 188 1.96 -17.31 -6.62
N GLN A 189 0.99 -18.09 -6.13
CA GLN A 189 -0.38 -17.64 -6.09
C GLN A 189 -0.49 -16.40 -5.19
N PRO A 190 -1.20 -15.36 -5.64
CA PRO A 190 -1.46 -14.19 -4.82
C PRO A 190 -2.23 -14.66 -3.57
N SER A 191 -1.69 -14.33 -2.41
CA SER A 191 -2.39 -14.49 -1.14
C SER A 191 -3.10 -13.21 -0.79
N ASP A 192 -4.34 -13.36 -0.35
CA ASP A 192 -5.19 -12.26 0.08
C ASP A 192 -5.06 -12.09 1.59
N ALA A 193 -4.69 -10.89 2.01
CA ALA A 193 -4.66 -10.50 3.41
C ALA A 193 -5.52 -9.26 3.63
N ILE A 194 -6.29 -9.22 4.72
CA ILE A 194 -7.00 -8.02 5.16
C ILE A 194 -6.17 -7.38 6.26
N VAL A 195 -5.76 -6.13 6.04
CA VAL A 195 -5.08 -5.32 7.05
C VAL A 195 -6.08 -4.32 7.63
N ILE A 196 -6.29 -4.40 8.94
CA ILE A 196 -7.03 -3.41 9.72
C ILE A 196 -6.01 -2.42 10.28
N LEU A 197 -6.19 -1.14 9.92
CA LEU A 197 -5.37 -0.02 10.39
C LEU A 197 -5.78 0.43 11.78
N ASP A 198 -4.99 1.31 12.38
CA ASP A 198 -5.27 1.91 13.69
C ASP A 198 -6.49 2.83 13.69
N ASP A 199 -6.85 3.40 12.54
CA ASP A 199 -8.07 4.17 12.32
C ASP A 199 -9.30 3.30 11.99
N SER A 200 -9.21 1.98 12.19
CA SER A 200 -10.25 0.99 11.89
C SER A 200 -10.62 0.85 10.41
N LYS A 201 -9.85 1.43 9.48
CA LYS A 201 -10.01 1.13 8.05
C LYS A 201 -9.50 -0.27 7.73
N ALA A 202 -10.22 -0.96 6.86
CA ALA A 202 -9.81 -2.27 6.34
C ALA A 202 -9.34 -2.13 4.89
N VAL A 203 -8.14 -2.63 4.61
CA VAL A 203 -7.51 -2.62 3.28
C VAL A 203 -7.19 -4.05 2.88
N THR A 204 -7.54 -4.42 1.65
CA THR A 204 -7.19 -5.73 1.10
C THR A 204 -5.81 -5.65 0.47
N VAL A 205 -4.86 -6.45 0.94
CA VAL A 205 -3.49 -6.52 0.45
C VAL A 205 -3.31 -7.85 -0.27
N LYS A 206 -2.99 -7.79 -1.56
CA LYS A 206 -2.66 -8.94 -2.39
C LYS A 206 -1.16 -9.00 -2.57
N ALA A 207 -0.54 -10.09 -2.18
CA ALA A 207 0.89 -10.31 -2.39
C ALA A 207 1.20 -11.81 -2.44
N PRO A 208 2.32 -12.22 -3.05
CA PRO A 208 2.76 -13.61 -2.98
C PRO A 208 2.87 -14.12 -1.55
N ALA A 209 2.40 -15.35 -1.30
CA ALA A 209 2.29 -15.93 0.04
C ALA A 209 3.61 -15.95 0.84
N TYR A 210 4.75 -16.03 0.15
CA TYR A 210 6.08 -16.02 0.78
C TYR A 210 6.46 -14.64 1.37
N LEU A 211 5.83 -13.55 0.93
CA LEU A 211 6.08 -12.20 1.47
C LEU A 211 5.26 -11.92 2.74
N MET A 212 4.03 -12.44 2.82
CA MET A 212 3.09 -12.17 3.91
C MET A 212 3.64 -12.55 5.29
N GLY A 213 4.27 -13.71 5.43
CA GLY A 213 4.73 -14.20 6.74
C GLY A 213 6.06 -13.61 7.22
N GLY A 214 6.89 -13.06 6.33
CA GLY A 214 8.27 -12.67 6.65
C GLY A 214 8.60 -11.19 6.37
N VAL A 215 8.18 -10.67 5.22
CA VAL A 215 8.58 -9.32 4.75
C VAL A 215 7.65 -8.25 5.33
N PHE A 216 6.35 -8.52 5.43
CA PHE A 216 5.37 -7.56 5.94
C PHE A 216 5.17 -7.58 7.47
N THR A 217 5.59 -8.64 8.16
CA THR A 217 5.38 -8.83 9.62
C THR A 217 6.62 -8.53 10.47
N ARG A 218 7.83 -8.70 9.91
CA ARG A 218 9.09 -8.58 10.64
C ARG A 218 9.91 -7.41 10.10
N ASN A 219 10.56 -6.67 11.00
CA ASN A 219 11.50 -5.63 10.63
C ASN A 219 12.69 -6.21 9.85
N PRO A 220 13.24 -5.48 8.87
CA PRO A 220 14.32 -5.97 8.01
C PRO A 220 15.59 -6.29 8.80
N ASP A 221 16.31 -7.33 8.37
CA ASP A 221 17.62 -7.66 8.94
C ASP A 221 18.67 -6.74 8.32
N ILE A 222 19.45 -6.05 9.16
CA ILE A 222 20.48 -5.15 8.69
C ILE A 222 21.68 -5.98 8.19
N PRO A 223 22.07 -5.89 6.90
CA PRO A 223 23.16 -6.70 6.36
C PRO A 223 24.51 -6.47 7.07
N ASN A 224 24.82 -5.20 7.37
CA ASN A 224 26.06 -4.80 8.01
C ASN A 224 25.80 -4.12 9.37
N PRO A 225 25.65 -4.89 10.47
CA PRO A 225 25.27 -4.33 11.78
C PRO A 225 26.35 -3.41 12.37
N ARG A 226 27.63 -3.69 12.11
CA ARG A 226 28.75 -2.84 12.58
C ARG A 226 28.76 -1.47 11.93
N LEU A 227 28.62 -1.44 10.60
CA LEU A 227 28.52 -0.19 9.84
C LEU A 227 27.28 0.59 10.30
N TYR A 228 26.15 -0.09 10.46
CA TYR A 228 24.91 0.53 10.94
C TYR A 228 25.07 1.20 12.32
N ALA A 229 25.65 0.48 13.29
CA ALA A 229 25.89 1.02 14.62
C ALA A 229 26.88 2.20 14.61
N PHE A 230 27.96 2.10 13.82
CA PHE A 230 28.93 3.19 13.66
C PHE A 230 28.29 4.43 13.02
N THR A 231 27.53 4.25 11.94
CA THR A 231 26.81 5.34 11.26
C THR A 231 25.80 6.02 12.19
N ARG A 232 25.14 5.28 13.07
CA ARG A 232 24.26 5.87 14.11
C ARG A 232 25.02 6.74 15.11
N TRP A 233 26.18 6.28 15.56
CA TRP A 233 27.07 7.07 16.44
C TRP A 233 27.52 8.36 15.76
N VAL A 234 27.95 8.28 14.50
CA VAL A 234 28.30 9.46 13.69
C VAL A 234 27.10 10.39 13.54
N GLY A 235 25.89 9.85 13.35
CA GLY A 235 24.65 10.62 13.30
C GLY A 235 24.38 11.42 14.57
N TRP A 236 24.58 10.82 15.74
CA TRP A 236 24.44 11.52 17.03
C TRP A 236 25.49 12.62 17.21
N LEU A 237 26.75 12.36 16.84
CA LEU A 237 27.82 13.36 16.90
C LEU A 237 27.54 14.54 15.96
N ALA A 238 27.10 14.25 14.73
CA ALA A 238 26.69 15.28 13.78
C ALA A 238 25.53 16.10 14.37
N PHE A 239 24.46 15.46 14.82
CA PHE A 239 23.33 16.16 15.43
C PHE A 239 23.76 17.09 16.58
N ALA A 240 24.61 16.63 17.49
CA ALA A 240 25.14 17.45 18.58
C ALA A 240 25.98 18.64 18.06
N ALA A 241 26.89 18.38 17.10
CA ALA A 241 27.69 19.44 16.48
C ALA A 241 26.83 20.47 15.75
N HIS A 242 25.76 20.04 15.07
CA HIS A 242 24.83 20.92 14.37
C HIS A 242 24.11 21.86 15.35
N ILE A 243 23.59 21.32 16.45
CA ILE A 243 22.92 22.10 17.50
C ILE A 243 23.84 23.16 18.11
N LEU A 244 25.03 22.75 18.54
CA LEU A 244 25.98 23.63 19.22
C LEU A 244 26.47 24.74 18.28
N SER A 245 26.74 24.39 17.03
CA SER A 245 27.22 25.33 16.03
C SER A 245 26.11 26.26 15.52
N LEU A 246 24.87 25.78 15.36
CA LEU A 246 23.75 26.61 14.94
C LEU A 246 23.44 27.70 15.98
N GLY A 247 23.43 27.36 17.27
CA GLY A 247 23.21 28.34 18.35
C GLY A 247 24.30 29.42 18.42
N SER A 248 25.51 29.13 17.91
CA SER A 248 26.66 30.04 17.93
C SER A 248 26.94 30.72 16.58
N ALA A 249 26.19 30.36 15.53
CA ALA A 249 26.35 30.90 14.19
C ALA A 249 25.81 32.32 14.07
N ALA A 250 26.22 33.05 13.03
CA ALA A 250 25.68 34.37 12.77
C ALA A 250 24.19 34.30 12.38
N LEU A 251 23.42 35.33 12.76
CA LEU A 251 21.95 35.37 12.58
C LEU A 251 21.50 35.08 11.14
N HIS A 252 22.23 35.57 10.15
CA HIS A 252 21.92 35.33 8.74
C HIS A 252 22.08 33.85 8.36
N THR A 253 23.15 33.20 8.83
CA THR A 253 23.38 31.76 8.61
C THR A 253 22.32 30.93 9.32
N GLN A 254 21.92 31.33 10.53
CA GLN A 254 20.85 30.66 11.28
C GLN A 254 19.53 30.69 10.50
N ILE A 255 19.08 31.86 10.05
CA ILE A 255 17.82 32.01 9.31
C ILE A 255 17.83 31.18 8.02
N ILE A 256 18.90 31.27 7.23
CA ILE A 256 19.00 30.54 5.95
C ILE A 256 18.98 29.03 6.21
N THR A 257 19.73 28.57 7.22
CA THR A 257 19.79 27.15 7.59
C THR A 257 18.43 26.62 8.02
N VAL A 258 17.72 27.35 8.89
CA VAL A 258 16.38 26.98 9.36
C VAL A 258 15.39 26.93 8.20
N VAL A 259 15.37 27.93 7.31
CA VAL A 259 14.49 27.95 6.14
C VAL A 259 14.76 26.76 5.21
N VAL A 260 16.03 26.44 4.96
CA VAL A 260 16.44 25.31 4.13
C VAL A 260 15.95 23.98 4.74
N ILE A 261 16.20 23.76 6.02
CA ILE A 261 15.84 22.50 6.71
C ILE A 261 14.31 22.35 6.79
N ILE A 262 13.56 23.42 7.10
CA ILE A 262 12.09 23.40 7.14
C ILE A 262 11.52 23.08 5.76
N THR A 263 11.98 23.80 4.72
CA THR A 263 11.48 23.59 3.35
C THR A 263 11.75 22.16 2.88
N ALA A 264 12.97 21.67 3.09
CA ALA A 264 13.34 20.29 2.78
C ALA A 264 12.50 19.26 3.53
N THR A 265 12.19 19.53 4.80
CA THR A 265 11.37 18.65 5.64
C THR A 265 9.92 18.63 5.17
N ILE A 266 9.33 19.78 4.86
CA ILE A 266 7.98 19.87 4.30
C ILE A 266 7.92 19.08 2.98
N LEU A 267 8.85 19.32 2.06
CA LEU A 267 8.89 18.59 0.78
C LEU A 267 8.99 17.07 0.98
N THR A 268 9.76 16.63 1.98
CA THR A 268 9.90 15.21 2.32
C THR A 268 8.61 14.63 2.92
N CYS A 269 7.96 15.35 3.83
CA CYS A 269 6.72 14.91 4.47
C CYS A 269 5.54 14.84 3.48
N TYR A 270 5.49 15.77 2.53
CA TYR A 270 4.53 15.76 1.42
C TYR A 270 4.89 14.79 0.28
N LYS A 271 5.97 14.00 0.46
CA LYS A 271 6.41 12.94 -0.47
C LYS A 271 6.73 13.45 -1.87
N PHE A 272 7.19 14.70 -1.99
CA PHE A 272 7.50 15.31 -3.28
C PHE A 272 8.49 14.44 -4.06
N GLY A 273 8.21 14.14 -5.33
CA GLY A 273 9.02 13.27 -6.17
C GLY A 273 8.69 11.76 -6.10
N CYS A 274 7.60 11.38 -5.44
CA CYS A 274 6.95 10.07 -5.58
C CYS A 274 5.56 10.24 -6.21
N ASP A 275 5.08 9.23 -6.93
CA ASP A 275 3.76 9.23 -7.57
C ASP A 275 2.61 9.39 -6.55
N ASP A 276 2.83 8.93 -5.31
CA ASP A 276 1.90 9.08 -4.17
C ASP A 276 1.61 10.56 -3.78
N SER A 277 2.30 11.55 -4.36
CA SER A 277 2.12 12.96 -3.96
C SER A 277 1.16 13.72 -4.87
N LYS A 278 0.03 14.16 -4.32
CA LYS A 278 -1.00 14.96 -5.01
C LYS A 278 -0.43 16.21 -5.68
N ILE A 279 0.55 16.84 -5.03
CA ILE A 279 1.23 18.05 -5.51
C ILE A 279 2.06 17.75 -6.76
N TRP A 280 2.81 16.64 -6.75
CA TRP A 280 3.64 16.24 -7.89
C TRP A 280 2.78 15.79 -9.07
N ALA A 281 1.72 15.00 -8.80
CA ALA A 281 0.75 14.60 -9.81
C ALA A 281 0.06 15.82 -10.46
N SER A 282 -0.30 16.83 -9.66
CA SER A 282 -0.85 18.09 -10.16
C SER A 282 0.15 18.94 -10.96
N LEU A 283 1.44 18.86 -10.64
CA LEU A 283 2.50 19.60 -11.36
C LEU A 283 2.86 18.97 -12.70
N ILE A 284 2.65 17.65 -12.85
CA ILE A 284 3.09 16.89 -14.04
C ILE A 284 2.01 16.77 -15.12
N ASN A 285 0.80 17.32 -14.93
CA ASN A 285 -0.26 17.39 -15.96
C ASN A 285 -0.45 16.08 -16.75
N SER A 286 -1.12 15.11 -16.11
CA SER A 286 -2.01 14.05 -16.63
C SER A 286 -2.17 13.72 -18.14
N HIS A 287 -1.18 13.87 -19.03
CA HIS A 287 -1.37 13.58 -20.47
C HIS A 287 -0.22 12.89 -21.22
N THR A 288 0.89 12.53 -20.59
CA THR A 288 1.99 11.82 -21.30
C THR A 288 2.66 10.74 -20.46
N VAL A 289 1.96 9.64 -20.18
CA VAL A 289 2.62 8.35 -19.88
C VAL A 289 1.82 7.21 -20.52
N GLU A 290 1.81 7.18 -21.85
CA GLU A 290 1.39 6.00 -22.64
C GLU A 290 2.58 5.03 -22.89
N ASP A 291 3.78 5.34 -22.39
CA ASP A 291 4.93 4.45 -22.46
C ASP A 291 5.29 3.91 -21.06
N GLY A 292 4.81 2.70 -20.74
CA GLY A 292 5.48 1.62 -20.00
C GLY A 292 6.31 1.88 -18.74
N PHE A 293 6.31 3.09 -18.17
CA PHE A 293 7.22 3.50 -17.11
C PHE A 293 6.47 4.35 -16.08
N SER A 294 5.35 3.81 -15.61
CA SER A 294 4.68 4.27 -14.39
C SER A 294 5.72 4.33 -13.29
N ARG A 295 6.02 5.54 -12.79
CA ARG A 295 7.02 5.76 -11.73
C ARG A 295 6.44 5.36 -10.38
N THR A 296 6.03 4.09 -10.27
CA THR A 296 5.48 3.51 -9.05
C THR A 296 6.46 3.71 -7.90
N CYS A 297 5.96 3.99 -6.70
CA CYS A 297 6.79 4.18 -5.51
C CYS A 297 7.46 2.84 -5.12
N TRP A 298 8.69 2.63 -5.56
CA TRP A 298 9.45 1.40 -5.30
C TRP A 298 9.98 1.35 -3.86
N LEU A 299 9.86 0.18 -3.24
CA LEU A 299 10.52 -0.15 -2.00
C LEU A 299 11.77 -0.99 -2.29
N GLY A 300 12.95 -0.36 -2.15
CA GLY A 300 14.21 -1.00 -2.51
C GLY A 300 14.32 -1.26 -4.02
N ASN A 301 14.78 -2.45 -4.40
CA ASN A 301 15.04 -2.84 -5.80
C ASN A 301 14.12 -3.94 -6.32
N LEU A 302 13.40 -4.61 -5.43
CA LEU A 302 12.70 -5.85 -5.74
C LEU A 302 11.20 -5.75 -5.51
N LEU A 303 10.72 -4.75 -4.74
CA LEU A 303 9.32 -4.65 -4.37
C LEU A 303 8.70 -3.40 -4.99
N GLY A 304 7.73 -3.62 -5.88
CA GLY A 304 6.91 -2.59 -6.50
C GLY A 304 5.45 -2.75 -6.10
N ILE A 305 4.73 -1.64 -6.12
CA ILE A 305 3.27 -1.67 -6.08
C ILE A 305 2.82 -1.90 -7.52
N GLY A 306 2.17 -3.02 -7.78
CA GLY A 306 1.59 -3.30 -9.10
C GLY A 306 0.53 -2.26 -9.40
N ASN A 307 0.49 -1.74 -10.62
CA ASN A 307 -0.64 -0.92 -11.06
C ASN A 307 -1.92 -1.73 -10.79
N SER A 308 -2.90 -1.06 -10.18
CA SER A 308 -4.21 -1.64 -9.92
C SER A 308 -5.01 -1.78 -11.22
N ASP A 309 -4.48 -2.55 -12.17
CA ASP A 309 -5.25 -3.07 -13.29
C ASP A 309 -6.32 -4.02 -12.77
N THR A 310 -6.24 -4.49 -11.53
CA THR A 310 -7.29 -5.32 -10.94
C THR A 310 -8.62 -4.60 -10.75
N ILE A 311 -8.65 -3.28 -10.50
CA ILE A 311 -9.94 -2.55 -10.46
C ILE A 311 -10.46 -2.35 -11.89
N ALA A 312 -9.61 -1.96 -12.85
CA ALA A 312 -10.02 -1.85 -14.25
C ALA A 312 -10.47 -3.20 -14.83
N GLN A 313 -9.77 -4.29 -14.54
CA GLN A 313 -10.11 -5.66 -14.93
C GLN A 313 -11.34 -6.18 -14.18
N LEU A 314 -11.55 -5.81 -12.91
CA LEU A 314 -12.81 -6.13 -12.21
C LEU A 314 -13.96 -5.30 -12.79
N GLN A 315 -13.75 -4.03 -13.09
CA GLN A 315 -14.73 -3.16 -13.73
C GLN A 315 -15.09 -3.69 -15.12
N GLU A 316 -14.10 -4.13 -15.90
CA GLU A 316 -14.25 -4.79 -17.20
C GLU A 316 -14.99 -6.13 -17.05
N LYS A 317 -14.60 -6.97 -16.09
CA LYS A 317 -15.25 -8.27 -15.84
C LYS A 317 -16.68 -8.14 -15.31
N PHE A 318 -17.00 -7.03 -14.65
CA PHE A 318 -18.33 -6.64 -14.21
C PHE A 318 -18.98 -5.58 -15.12
N ASP A 319 -18.45 -5.37 -16.33
CA ASP A 319 -19.12 -4.58 -17.36
C ASP A 319 -20.18 -5.46 -18.04
N ARG A 320 -21.39 -4.92 -18.17
CA ARG A 320 -22.50 -5.60 -18.85
C ARG A 320 -22.28 -5.72 -20.36
N ASN A 321 -21.40 -4.90 -20.92
CA ASN A 321 -21.09 -4.90 -22.35
C ASN A 321 -19.66 -5.38 -22.61
N ASN A 322 -19.12 -6.23 -21.72
CA ASN A 322 -17.75 -6.72 -21.87
C ASN A 322 -17.63 -7.61 -23.12
N PRO A 323 -16.83 -7.23 -24.14
CA PRO A 323 -16.68 -7.99 -25.37
C PRO A 323 -15.87 -9.30 -25.19
N ASN A 324 -15.23 -9.51 -24.03
CA ASN A 324 -14.34 -10.64 -23.75
C ASN A 324 -15.03 -11.85 -23.08
N GLY A 325 -16.36 -12.01 -23.25
CA GLY A 325 -17.11 -13.17 -22.75
C GLY A 325 -17.08 -14.39 -23.70
N THR A 326 -17.98 -15.35 -23.47
CA THR A 326 -18.04 -16.55 -24.32
C THR A 326 -18.82 -16.25 -25.60
N PRO A 327 -18.29 -16.49 -26.82
CA PRO A 327 -19.02 -16.23 -28.05
C PRO A 327 -20.37 -16.96 -28.09
N ALA A 328 -21.44 -16.21 -28.35
CA ALA A 328 -22.78 -16.73 -28.51
C ALA A 328 -23.08 -16.97 -29.99
N ALA A 329 -23.85 -18.03 -30.30
CA ALA A 329 -24.36 -18.20 -31.65
C ALA A 329 -25.46 -17.16 -31.94
N PRO A 330 -25.68 -16.76 -33.20
CA PRO A 330 -26.78 -15.86 -33.55
C PRO A 330 -28.13 -16.43 -33.08
N GLY A 331 -28.83 -15.69 -32.21
CA GLY A 331 -30.11 -16.10 -31.63
C GLY A 331 -30.00 -17.02 -30.41
N ASP A 332 -28.83 -17.14 -29.79
CA ASP A 332 -28.67 -17.89 -28.55
C ASP A 332 -29.50 -17.24 -27.41
N PRO A 333 -30.44 -17.99 -26.77
CA PRO A 333 -31.24 -17.47 -25.67
C PRO A 333 -30.42 -17.12 -24.41
N ALA A 334 -29.14 -17.51 -24.40
CA ALA A 334 -28.17 -17.18 -23.38
C ALA A 334 -27.69 -15.72 -23.42
N ASP A 335 -27.68 -15.13 -24.60
CA ASP A 335 -27.27 -13.75 -24.89
C ASP A 335 -28.49 -12.82 -24.70
N LEU A 336 -28.52 -12.11 -23.57
CA LEU A 336 -29.71 -11.35 -23.15
C LEU A 336 -29.72 -9.95 -23.75
N ASN A 337 -28.57 -9.38 -24.09
CA ASN A 337 -28.44 -8.04 -24.66
C ASN A 337 -28.21 -8.05 -26.19
N GLY A 338 -27.97 -9.22 -26.79
CA GLY A 338 -27.82 -9.41 -28.24
C GLY A 338 -26.48 -8.95 -28.79
N ASP A 339 -25.44 -8.86 -27.95
CA ASP A 339 -24.11 -8.41 -28.35
C ASP A 339 -23.21 -9.55 -28.89
N GLY A 340 -23.75 -10.78 -28.95
CA GLY A 340 -23.06 -11.96 -29.46
C GLY A 340 -22.09 -12.59 -28.46
N VAL A 341 -22.12 -12.18 -27.19
CA VAL A 341 -21.16 -12.61 -26.17
C VAL A 341 -21.84 -12.85 -24.81
N ILE A 342 -21.76 -14.08 -24.28
CA ILE A 342 -22.30 -14.42 -22.97
C ILE A 342 -21.34 -13.93 -21.87
N ASN A 343 -21.78 -12.95 -21.10
CA ASN A 343 -21.02 -12.39 -19.98
C ASN A 343 -21.40 -13.02 -18.61
N VAL A 344 -20.72 -12.58 -17.54
CA VAL A 344 -20.89 -13.15 -16.19
C VAL A 344 -22.29 -12.92 -15.61
N PHE A 345 -22.96 -11.82 -15.96
CA PHE A 345 -24.32 -11.54 -15.48
C PHE A 345 -25.34 -12.43 -16.16
N GLU A 346 -25.16 -12.69 -17.45
CA GLU A 346 -26.04 -13.55 -18.24
C GLU A 346 -25.91 -15.01 -17.86
N ALA A 347 -24.66 -15.47 -17.65
CA ALA A 347 -24.38 -16.78 -17.09
C ALA A 347 -25.01 -16.94 -15.69
N GLY A 348 -24.93 -15.90 -14.84
CA GLY A 348 -25.57 -15.87 -13.52
C GLY A 348 -27.11 -15.91 -13.60
N ALA A 349 -27.70 -15.15 -14.52
CA ALA A 349 -29.15 -15.13 -14.75
C ALA A 349 -29.67 -16.50 -15.21
N GLN A 350 -28.94 -17.18 -16.10
CA GLN A 350 -29.27 -18.54 -16.53
C GLN A 350 -29.12 -19.57 -15.40
N ALA A 351 -28.07 -19.46 -14.58
CA ALA A 351 -27.90 -20.32 -13.42
C ALA A 351 -29.08 -20.18 -12.43
N SER A 352 -29.57 -18.94 -12.25
CA SER A 352 -30.77 -18.66 -11.45
C SER A 352 -32.04 -19.28 -12.07
N LYS A 353 -32.24 -19.15 -13.39
CA LYS A 353 -33.36 -19.80 -14.11
C LYS A 353 -33.33 -21.32 -13.95
N ARG A 354 -32.17 -21.96 -14.18
CA ARG A 354 -32.00 -23.42 -14.00
C ARG A 354 -32.28 -23.86 -12.56
N SER A 355 -31.89 -23.04 -11.58
CA SER A 355 -32.20 -23.32 -10.17
C SER A 355 -33.71 -23.28 -9.89
N LYS A 356 -34.43 -22.32 -10.48
CA LYS A 356 -35.90 -22.22 -10.37
C LYS A 356 -36.60 -23.40 -11.06
N GLU A 357 -36.19 -23.76 -12.27
CA GLU A 357 -36.74 -24.91 -12.99
C GLU A 357 -36.53 -26.21 -12.21
N LYS A 358 -35.32 -26.43 -11.68
CA LYS A 358 -35.03 -27.62 -10.86
C LYS A 358 -35.88 -27.67 -9.58
N ARG A 359 -36.17 -26.51 -8.97
CA ARG A 359 -37.11 -26.43 -7.83
C ARG A 359 -38.54 -26.74 -8.24
N GLN A 360 -38.97 -26.28 -9.41
CA GLN A 360 -40.31 -26.53 -9.93
C GLN A 360 -40.51 -28.00 -10.29
N THR A 361 -39.56 -28.63 -11.00
CA THR A 361 -39.58 -30.07 -11.26
C THR A 361 -39.56 -30.88 -9.97
N GLY A 362 -38.79 -30.45 -8.95
CA GLY A 362 -38.82 -31.08 -7.63
C GLY A 362 -40.19 -30.98 -6.95
N SER A 363 -40.85 -29.82 -7.06
CA SER A 363 -42.22 -29.62 -6.57
C SER A 363 -43.23 -30.49 -7.32
N ASP A 364 -43.10 -30.62 -8.63
CA ASP A 364 -43.97 -31.45 -9.46
C ASP A 364 -43.82 -32.93 -9.09
N ILE A 365 -42.59 -33.42 -8.90
CA ILE A 365 -42.34 -34.80 -8.43
C ILE A 365 -42.94 -35.01 -7.04
N ILE A 366 -42.79 -34.06 -6.12
CA ILE A 366 -43.38 -34.16 -4.77
C ILE A 366 -44.92 -34.20 -4.87
N SER A 367 -45.53 -33.37 -5.71
CA SER A 367 -46.98 -33.40 -5.92
C SER A 367 -47.47 -34.71 -6.56
N GLN A 368 -46.71 -35.29 -7.49
CA GLN A 368 -47.01 -36.59 -8.09
C GLN A 368 -46.89 -37.72 -7.07
N LEU A 369 -45.86 -37.71 -6.22
CA LEU A 369 -45.72 -38.68 -5.13
C LEU A 369 -46.84 -38.51 -4.10
N GLN A 370 -47.19 -37.28 -3.73
CA GLN A 370 -48.34 -37.02 -2.84
C GLN A 370 -49.66 -37.51 -3.43
N GLY A 371 -49.87 -37.37 -4.73
CA GLY A 371 -51.02 -37.94 -5.43
C GLY A 371 -51.02 -39.47 -5.43
N ALA A 372 -49.87 -40.09 -5.68
CA ALA A 372 -49.72 -41.55 -5.67
C ALA A 372 -49.87 -42.17 -4.26
N PHE A 373 -49.45 -41.45 -3.23
CA PHE A 373 -49.61 -41.82 -1.81
C PHE A 373 -50.84 -41.18 -1.16
N ASN A 374 -51.81 -40.70 -1.94
CA ASN A 374 -53.13 -40.34 -1.43
C ASN A 374 -54.00 -41.60 -1.37
N ARG A 375 -54.57 -41.88 -0.19
CA ARG A 375 -55.42 -43.05 0.04
C ARG A 375 -56.76 -42.98 -0.69
N ASP A 376 -57.20 -41.78 -1.05
CA ASP A 376 -58.45 -41.56 -1.81
C ASP A 376 -58.13 -41.17 -3.27
N ASN A 377 -57.02 -41.69 -3.81
CA ASN A 377 -56.60 -41.37 -5.17
C ASN A 377 -57.51 -42.08 -6.20
N PRO A 378 -58.28 -41.34 -7.03
CA PRO A 378 -59.22 -41.95 -7.97
C PRO A 378 -58.56 -42.62 -9.18
N ASN A 379 -57.22 -42.53 -9.31
CA ASN A 379 -56.47 -43.02 -10.47
C ASN A 379 -55.91 -44.45 -10.31
N GLY A 380 -56.52 -45.31 -9.51
CA GLY A 380 -56.17 -46.73 -9.39
C GLY A 380 -56.91 -47.65 -10.35
N THR A 381 -56.91 -48.96 -10.07
CA THR A 381 -57.59 -49.96 -10.91
C THR A 381 -59.06 -50.03 -10.54
N PRO A 382 -60.02 -49.89 -11.48
CA PRO A 382 -61.44 -49.96 -11.15
C PRO A 382 -61.82 -51.29 -10.48
N ALA A 383 -62.48 -51.21 -9.33
CA ALA A 383 -62.97 -52.35 -8.57
C ALA A 383 -64.43 -52.66 -8.92
N ALA A 384 -64.82 -53.94 -8.84
CA ALA A 384 -66.23 -54.31 -8.96
C ALA A 384 -67.02 -53.93 -7.69
N PRO A 385 -68.33 -53.69 -7.76
CA PRO A 385 -69.12 -53.42 -6.56
C PRO A 385 -69.05 -54.57 -5.55
N GLY A 386 -68.53 -54.30 -4.36
CA GLY A 386 -68.35 -55.29 -3.29
C GLY A 386 -67.07 -56.14 -3.42
N ASP A 387 -66.10 -55.67 -4.19
CA ASP A 387 -64.76 -56.28 -4.26
C ASP A 387 -64.11 -56.28 -2.86
N PRO A 388 -63.71 -57.44 -2.31
CA PRO A 388 -63.06 -57.50 -0.99
C PRO A 388 -61.70 -56.77 -0.95
N ASP A 389 -61.14 -56.48 -2.13
CA ASP A 389 -59.85 -55.84 -2.31
C ASP A 389 -59.93 -54.29 -2.30
N ASP A 390 -61.13 -53.73 -2.39
CA ASP A 390 -61.44 -52.30 -2.23
C ASP A 390 -61.73 -52.01 -0.74
N LEU A 391 -60.68 -51.65 0.01
CA LEU A 391 -60.74 -51.58 1.48
C LEU A 391 -61.41 -50.30 1.98
N ASN A 392 -61.43 -49.22 1.19
CA ASN A 392 -62.10 -47.97 1.54
C ASN A 392 -63.47 -47.78 0.85
N GLY A 393 -63.83 -48.65 -0.09
CA GLY A 393 -65.13 -48.66 -0.78
C GLY A 393 -65.29 -47.53 -1.79
N ASP A 394 -64.18 -46.99 -2.31
CA ASP A 394 -64.19 -45.88 -3.27
C ASP A 394 -64.31 -46.35 -4.74
N GLY A 395 -64.38 -47.66 -4.96
CA GLY A 395 -64.54 -48.30 -6.26
C GLY A 395 -63.23 -48.42 -7.05
N VAL A 396 -62.08 -48.17 -6.43
CA VAL A 396 -60.78 -48.13 -7.10
C VAL A 396 -59.66 -48.72 -6.23
N ILE A 397 -59.07 -49.83 -6.67
CA ILE A 397 -57.92 -50.45 -5.99
C ILE A 397 -56.66 -49.60 -6.20
N ASN A 398 -56.15 -48.99 -5.14
CA ASN A 398 -54.97 -48.13 -5.17
C ASN A 398 -53.71 -48.78 -4.56
N PHE A 399 -52.59 -48.05 -4.55
CA PHE A 399 -51.29 -48.57 -4.13
C PHE A 399 -51.27 -49.10 -2.68
N PHE A 400 -52.04 -48.50 -1.76
CA PHE A 400 -52.09 -48.96 -0.38
C PHE A 400 -52.83 -50.28 -0.22
N GLU A 401 -53.86 -50.51 -1.03
CA GLU A 401 -54.67 -51.73 -1.02
C GLU A 401 -53.94 -52.88 -1.70
N ALA A 402 -53.29 -52.61 -2.83
CA ALA A 402 -52.38 -53.56 -3.47
C ALA A 402 -51.20 -53.95 -2.56
N GLY A 403 -50.69 -53.01 -1.76
CA GLY A 403 -49.64 -53.26 -0.77
C GLY A 403 -50.12 -54.08 0.43
N ALA A 404 -51.38 -53.88 0.88
CA ALA A 404 -51.99 -54.65 1.96
C ALA A 404 -52.25 -56.12 1.57
N GLN A 405 -52.48 -56.40 0.28
CA GLN A 405 -52.61 -57.77 -0.25
C GLN A 405 -51.27 -58.52 -0.36
N ALA A 406 -50.16 -57.79 -0.48
CA ALA A 406 -48.81 -58.37 -0.60
C ALA A 406 -48.15 -58.67 0.77
N SER A 407 -48.79 -58.27 1.87
CA SER A 407 -48.43 -58.57 3.26
C SER A 407 -49.21 -59.76 3.78
#